data_AF-A0A076H2R2-F1
#
_entry.id   AF-A0A076H2R2-F1
#
_cell.length_a   1.000
_cell.length_b   1.000
_cell.length_c   1.000
_cell.angle_alpha   90.00
_cell.angle_beta   90.00
_cell.angle_gamma   90.00
#
_symmetry.space_group_name_H-M   'P 1'
#
loop_
_entity.id
_entity.type
_entity.pdbx_description
1 polymer ?
#
loop_
_entity_poly.entity_id
_entity_poly.type
_entity_poly.pdbx_seq_one_letter_code
_entity_poly.pdbx_strand_id
1 'polypeptide(L)' 'MNSLHLQALHWANDGDLIASDRFTLLNTLVQQSLPEVQLELIRCMECMVSEEASLTNQVSSS' A
#
# COMPACT_ATOMS: atom_id res chain seq x y z
N MET A 1 8.51 22.83 12.12
CA MET A 1 9.55 22.40 11.15
C MET A 1 8.99 21.16 10.45
N ASN A 2 8.47 21.32 9.24
CA ASN A 2 7.92 20.18 8.50
C ASN A 2 9.11 19.40 7.92
N SER A 3 9.50 18.33 8.60
CA SER A 3 10.52 17.41 8.11
C SER A 3 10.05 16.84 6.77
N LEU A 4 10.68 17.27 5.68
CA LEU A 4 10.47 16.68 4.37
C LEU A 4 11.04 15.26 4.39
N HIS A 5 10.17 14.27 4.59
CA HIS A 5 10.51 12.86 4.45
C HIS A 5 10.54 12.49 2.97
N LEU A 6 11.74 12.55 2.39
CA LEU A 6 11.97 12.03 1.05
C LEU A 6 12.25 10.53 1.15
N GLN A 7 11.29 9.71 0.71
CA GLN A 7 11.47 8.27 0.63
C GLN A 7 11.55 7.86 -0.84
N ALA A 8 12.64 7.19 -1.21
CA ALA A 8 12.74 6.54 -2.51
C ALA A 8 11.84 5.31 -2.51
N LEU A 9 10.93 5.23 -3.47
CA LEU A 9 10.07 4.07 -3.69
C LEU A 9 10.59 3.28 -4.89
N HIS A 10 10.61 1.97 -4.76
CA HIS A 10 11.04 1.04 -5.78
C HIS A 10 9.84 0.60 -6.61
N TRP A 11 10.09 0.54 -7.91
CA TRP A 11 9.15 0.10 -8.90
C TRP A 11 9.61 -1.26 -9.41
N ALA A 12 8.67 -2.19 -9.57
CA ALA A 12 8.89 -3.45 -10.24
C ALA A 12 9.08 -3.22 -11.74
N ASN A 13 9.59 -4.24 -12.43
CA ASN A 13 9.94 -4.17 -13.85
C ASN A 13 8.71 -4.03 -14.77
N ASP A 14 7.52 -4.27 -14.26
CA ASP A 14 6.23 -4.04 -14.91
C ASP A 14 5.77 -2.58 -14.81
N GLY A 15 6.47 -1.75 -14.04
CA GLY A 15 6.12 -0.35 -13.81
C GLY A 15 5.15 -0.16 -12.65
N ASP A 16 4.83 -1.21 -11.89
CA ASP A 16 4.05 -1.10 -10.66
C ASP A 16 4.95 -0.86 -9.46
N LEU A 17 4.41 -0.19 -8.43
CA LEU A 17 5.14 0.02 -7.19
C LEU A 17 5.22 -1.30 -6.41
N ILE A 18 6.39 -1.64 -5.86
CA ILE A 18 6.52 -2.90 -5.12
C ILE A 18 5.59 -2.93 -3.89
N ALA A 19 5.08 -4.11 -3.52
CA ALA A 19 4.08 -4.25 -2.45
C ALA A 19 4.51 -3.59 -1.12
N SER A 20 5.79 -3.77 -0.74
CA SER A 20 6.35 -3.15 0.47
C SER A 20 6.33 -1.62 0.42
N ASP A 21 6.71 -1.03 -0.71
CA ASP A 21 6.73 0.42 -0.88
C ASP A 21 5.33 1.01 -1.05
N ARG A 22 4.38 0.25 -1.63
CA ARG A 22 2.95 0.61 -1.62
C ARG A 22 2.43 0.75 -0.20
N PHE A 23 2.75 -0.21 0.67
CA PHE A 23 2.34 -0.16 2.06
C PHE A 23 2.93 1.03 2.80
N THR A 24 4.23 1.30 2.62
CA THR A 24 4.88 2.45 3.26
C THR A 24 4.33 3.79 2.75
N LEU A 25 4.07 3.91 1.45
CA LEU A 25 3.44 5.08 0.85
C LEU A 25 2.02 5.29 1.42
N LEU A 26 1.19 4.24 1.43
CA LEU A 26 -0.16 4.29 1.98
C LEU A 26 -0.17 4.69 3.46
N ASN A 27 0.70 4.10 4.27
CA ASN A 27 0.82 4.44 5.68
C ASN A 27 1.22 5.91 5.89
N THR A 28 2.13 6.42 5.06
CA THR A 28 2.53 7.84 5.10
C THR A 28 1.37 8.76 4.70
N LEU A 29 0.65 8.41 3.63
CA LEU A 29 -0.50 9.18 3.15
C LEU A 29 -1.63 9.18 4.17
N VAL A 30 -1.93 8.05 4.82
CA VAL A 30 -2.93 7.96 5.89
C VAL A 30 -2.59 8.95 7.01
N GLN A 31 -1.34 8.98 7.50
CA GLN A 31 -0.95 9.87 8.59
C GLN A 31 -1.03 11.37 8.23
N GLN A 32 -0.97 11.71 6.94
CA GLN A 32 -0.99 13.10 6.45
C GLN A 32 -2.35 13.53 5.88
N SER A 33 -3.30 12.62 5.77
CA SER A 33 -4.60 12.86 5.14
C SER A 33 -5.66 13.35 6.12
N LEU A 34 -6.71 13.97 5.57
CA LEU A 34 -7.92 14.32 6.31
C LEU A 34 -8.66 13.06 6.78
N PRO A 35 -9.42 13.10 7.89
CA PRO A 35 -10.09 11.93 8.48
C PRO A 35 -10.96 11.13 7.51
N GLU A 36 -11.63 11.83 6.59
CA GLU A 36 -12.52 11.22 5.59
C GLU A 36 -11.71 10.42 4.55
N VAL A 37 -10.55 10.93 4.16
CA VAL A 37 -9.61 10.29 3.23
C VAL A 37 -8.85 9.16 3.93
N GLN A 38 -8.56 9.29 5.22
CA GLN A 38 -7.92 8.25 6.02
C GLN A 38 -8.73 6.94 6.01
N LEU A 39 -10.05 7.04 6.19
CA LEU A 39 -10.93 5.86 6.15
C LEU A 39 -10.91 5.16 4.79
N GLU A 40 -10.90 5.92 3.69
CA GLU A 40 -10.83 5.36 2.34
C GLU A 40 -9.48 4.68 2.08
N LEU A 41 -8.38 5.33 2.50
CA LEU A 41 -7.04 4.76 2.39
C LEU A 41 -6.86 3.48 3.21
N ILE A 42 -7.41 3.43 4.44
CA ILE A 42 -7.41 2.23 5.28
C ILE A 42 -8.18 1.10 4.58
N ARG A 43 -9.37 1.38 4.04
CA ARG A 43 -10.15 0.38 3.28
C ARG A 43 -9.36 -0.13 2.06
N CYS A 44 -8.67 0.74 1.33
CA CYS A 44 -7.80 0.33 0.23
C CYS A 44 -6.67 -0.61 0.70
N MET A 45 -6.05 -0.34 1.84
CA MET A 45 -5.03 -1.23 2.42
C MET A 45 -5.61 -2.61 2.77
N GLU A 46 -6.80 -2.66 3.37
CA GLU A 46 -7.48 -3.92 3.73
C GLU A 46 -7.85 -4.75 2.49
N CYS A 47 -8.33 -4.11 1.42
CA CYS A 47 -8.63 -4.78 0.15
C CYS A 47 -7.36 -5.36 -0.49
N MET A 48 -6.26 -4.61 -0.51
CA MET A 48 -4.99 -5.08 -1.10
C MET A 48 -4.45 -6.33 -0.39
N VAL A 49 -4.49 -6.36 0.94
CA VAL A 49 -4.08 -7.54 1.73
C VAL A 49 -5.00 -8.75 1.46
N SER A 50 -6.29 -8.50 1.29
CA SER A 50 -7.28 -9.55 1.00
C SER A 50 -7.08 -10.16 -0.40
N GLU A 51 -6.70 -9.35 -1.39
CA GLU A 51 -6.43 -9.79 -2.75
C GLU A 51 -5.15 -10.66 -2.82
N GLU A 52 -4.09 -10.27 -2.10
CA GLU A 52 -2.86 -11.06 -1.98
C GLU A 52 -3.11 -12.42 -1.27
N ALA A 53 -3.94 -12.42 -0.21
CA ALA A 53 -4.34 -13.65 0.47
C ALA A 53 -5.19 -14.57 -0.42
N SER A 54 -6.03 -14.02 -1.29
CA SER A 54 -6.82 -14.79 -2.26
C SER A 54 -5.94 -15.46 -3.31
N LEU A 55 -4.94 -14.74 -3.84
CA LEU A 55 -3.99 -15.25 -4.82
C LEU A 55 -3.12 -16.38 -4.23
N THR A 56 -2.68 -16.25 -2.98
CA THR A 56 -1.86 -17.27 -2.30
C THR A 56 -2.61 -18.61 -2.11
N ASN A 57 -3.92 -18.55 -1.83
CA ASN A 57 -4.76 -19.74 -1.68
C ASN A 57 -5.03 -20.45 -3.03
N GLN A 58 -5.11 -19.72 -4.13
CA GLN A 58 -5.32 -20.32 -5.47
C GLN A 58 -4.07 -21.02 -6.00
N VAL A 59 -2.86 -20.53 -5.67
CA VAL A 59 -1.60 -21.17 -6.10
C VAL A 59 -1.27 -22.41 -5.25
N SER A 60 -1.70 -22.44 -3.99
CA SER A 60 -1.48 -23.59 -3.08
C SER A 60 -2.41 -24.79 -3.34
N SER A 61 -3.37 -24.66 -4.25
CA SER A 61 -4.36 -25.69 -4.57
C SER A 61 -4.23 -26.28 -5.99
N SER A 62 -3.11 -26.02 -6.67
CA SER A 62 -2.78 -26.61 -7.99
C SER A 62 -1.73 -27.71 -7.91
#